data_AF-A0A069PSP1-F1
#
_entry.id   AF-A0A069PSP1-F1
#
_cell.length_a   1.000
_cell.length_b   1.000
_cell.length_c   1.000
_cell.angle_alpha   90.00
_cell.angle_beta   90.00
_cell.angle_gamma   90.00
#
_symmetry.space_group_name_H-M   'P 1'
#
loop_
_entity.id
_entity.type
_entity.pdbx_description
1 polymer ?
#
loop_
_entity_poly.entity_id
_entity_poly.type
_entity_poly.pdbx_seq_one_letter_code
_entity_poly.pdbx_strand_id
1 'polypeptide(L)' 'MFTCRNQPCGAQWELSDVVIKNEGQGLLFRCPLCGARNKVIRHDASDGTITYEQDNSVPPKQTN' A
#
# COMPACT_ATOMS: atom_id res chain seq x y z
N MET A 1 2.67 -7.42 5.56
CA MET A 1 1.49 -6.73 6.10
C MET A 1 1.42 -5.27 5.66
N PHE A 2 0.30 -4.89 5.05
CA PHE A 2 -0.04 -3.52 4.65
C PHE A 2 -1.31 -3.06 5.37
N THR A 3 -1.36 -1.79 5.77
CA THR A 3 -2.52 -1.23 6.48
C THR A 3 -3.24 -0.20 5.62
N CYS A 4 -4.56 -0.30 5.49
CA CYS A 4 -5.33 0.74 4.82
C CYS A 4 -5.24 2.05 5.59
N ARG A 5 -4.70 3.08 4.94
CA ARG A 5 -4.42 4.40 5.50
C ARG A 5 -5.60 5.37 5.44
N ASN A 6 -6.73 4.89 4.94
CA ASN A 6 -8.02 5.56 5.10
C ASN A 6 -8.50 5.26 6.52
N GLN A 7 -8.47 6.26 7.40
CA GLN A 7 -8.76 6.06 8.82
C GLN A 7 -10.10 5.38 9.16
N PRO A 8 -11.22 5.63 8.45
CA PRO A 8 -12.45 4.87 8.72
C PRO A 8 -12.34 3.37 8.36
N CYS A 9 -11.32 2.95 7.61
CA CYS A 9 -11.14 1.55 7.21
C CYS A 9 -10.11 0.82 8.08
N GLY A 10 -8.86 1.27 8.14
CA GLY A 10 -7.81 0.66 8.98
C GLY A 10 -7.48 -0.82 8.73
N ALA A 11 -8.06 -1.45 7.71
CA ALA A 11 -7.92 -2.89 7.45
C ALA A 11 -6.49 -3.30 7.11
N GLN A 12 -6.12 -4.52 7.49
CA GLN A 12 -4.79 -5.08 7.28
C GLN A 12 -4.83 -6.13 6.15
N TRP A 13 -3.76 -6.19 5.36
CA TRP A 13 -3.67 -7.04 4.17
C TRP A 13 -2.28 -7.66 4.00
N GLU A 14 -2.25 -8.91 3.54
CA GLU A 14 -1.02 -9.52 3.07
C GLU A 14 -0.73 -9.14 1.60
N LEU A 15 0.52 -9.32 1.17
CA LEU A 15 0.92 -9.05 -0.21
C LEU A 15 0.12 -9.88 -1.22
N SER A 16 -0.26 -11.10 -0.83
CA SER A 16 -1.10 -12.00 -1.64
C SER A 16 -2.53 -11.50 -1.83
N ASP A 17 -3.03 -10.66 -0.92
CA ASP A 17 -4.44 -10.21 -0.91
C ASP A 17 -4.65 -8.91 -1.71
N VAL A 18 -3.57 -8.27 -2.14
CA VAL A 18 -3.62 -6.95 -2.77
C VAL A 18 -2.87 -6.92 -4.08
N VAL A 19 -3.41 -6.16 -5.04
CA VAL A 19 -2.75 -5.91 -6.31
C VAL A 19 -2.00 -4.58 -6.23
N ILE A 20 -0.67 -4.65 -6.34
CA ILE A 20 0.19 -3.49 -6.44
C ILE A 20 0.38 -3.13 -7.92
N LYS A 21 0.11 -1.87 -8.26
CA LYS A 21 0.29 -1.36 -9.62
C LYS A 21 0.70 0.11 -9.61
N ASN A 22 1.36 0.54 -10.67
CA ASN A 22 1.68 1.94 -10.89
C ASN A 22 0.48 2.62 -11.57
N GLU A 23 -0.18 3.57 -10.89
CA GLU A 23 -1.30 4.35 -11.45
C GLU A 23 -0.86 5.76 -11.92
N GLY A 24 0.42 5.97 -12.24
CA GLY A 24 0.96 7.25 -12.73
C GLY A 24 1.44 8.20 -11.62
N GLN A 25 1.31 7.81 -10.35
CA GLN A 25 1.77 8.57 -9.17
C GLN A 25 2.71 7.75 -8.27
N GLY A 26 3.29 6.67 -8.84
CA GLY A 26 4.05 5.67 -8.09
C GLY A 26 3.26 4.38 -7.87
N LEU A 27 3.91 3.41 -7.23
CA LEU A 27 3.33 2.13 -6.91
C LEU A 27 2.35 2.28 -5.74
N LEU A 28 1.16 1.73 -5.92
CA LEU A 28 0.13 1.71 -4.89
C LEU A 28 -0.69 0.43 -4.97
N PHE A 29 -1.28 0.05 -3.85
CA PHE A 29 -2.38 -0.92 -3.83
C PHE A 29 -3.69 -0.21 -3.49
N ARG A 30 -4.80 -0.75 -4.00
CA ARG A 30 -6.14 -0.32 -3.60
C ARG A 30 -6.64 -1.25 -2.51
N CYS A 31 -7.13 -0.68 -1.41
CA CYS A 31 -7.75 -1.47 -0.35
C CYS A 31 -8.97 -2.23 -0.91
N PRO A 32 -9.03 -3.56 -0.81
CA PRO A 32 -10.17 -4.35 -1.27
C PRO A 32 -11.50 -3.97 -0.60
N LEU A 33 -11.46 -3.45 0.64
CA LEU A 33 -12.68 -3.07 1.38
C LEU A 33 -13.23 -1.69 1.04
N CYS A 34 -12.39 -0.65 0.97
CA CYS A 34 -12.85 0.74 0.79
C CYS A 34 -12.36 1.42 -0.51
N GLY A 35 -11.56 0.73 -1.32
CA GLY A 35 -11.01 1.25 -2.57
C GLY A 35 -9.93 2.33 -2.41
N ALA A 36 -9.58 2.71 -1.17
CA ALA A 36 -8.57 3.73 -0.91
C ALA A 36 -7.19 3.33 -1.47
N ARG A 37 -6.47 4.31 -2.03
CA ARG A 37 -5.13 4.12 -2.57
C ARG A 37 -4.09 4.22 -1.45
N ASN A 38 -3.22 3.23 -1.35
CA ASN A 38 -2.17 3.16 -0.35
C ASN A 38 -0.83 3.00 -1.08
N LYS A 39 0.07 3.98 -0.90
CA LYS A 39 1.37 4.00 -1.55
C LYS A 39 2.27 2.90 -0.99
N VAL A 40 3.07 2.31 -1.87
CA VAL A 40 4.08 1.31 -1.53
C VAL A 40 5.39 1.63 -2.24
N ILE A 41 6.48 1.22 -1.61
CA ILE A 41 7.84 1.33 -2.13
C ILE A 41 8.24 -0.07 -2.56
N ARG A 42 8.79 -0.19 -3.77
CA ARG A 42 9.40 -1.44 -4.24
C ARG A 42 10.87 -1.42 -3.84
N HIS A 43 11.33 -2.52 -3.28
CA HIS A 43 12.74 -2.77 -3.04
C HIS A 43 13.19 -3.93 -3.93
N ASP A 44 14.18 -3.68 -4.76
CA ASP A 44 14.96 -4.70 -5.44
C ASP A 44 16.13 -5.11 -4.55
N ALA A 45 16.14 -6.37 -4.13
CA ALA A 45 17.28 -6.96 -3.46
C ALA A 45 18.31 -7.43 -4.51
N SER A 46 19.59 -7.49 -4.10
CA SER A 46 20.70 -7.86 -4.97
C SER A 46 20.65 -9.31 -5.47
N ASP A 47 19.85 -10.16 -4.82
CA ASP A 47 19.56 -11.53 -5.22
C ASP A 47 18.43 -11.63 -6.27
N GLY A 48 17.87 -10.50 -6.68
CA GLY A 48 16.73 -10.43 -7.61
C GLY A 48 15.36 -10.54 -6.93
N THR A 49 15.31 -10.70 -5.61
CA THR A 49 14.05 -10.71 -4.85
C THR A 49 13.41 -9.33 -4.90
N ILE A 50 12.12 -9.29 -5.22
CA ILE A 50 11.32 -8.06 -5.21
C ILE A 50 10.44 -8.07 -3.96
N THR A 51 10.64 -7.08 -3.09
CA THR A 51 9.78 -6.85 -1.93
C THR A 51 9.06 -5.52 -2.04
N TYR A 52 7.96 -5.40 -1.31
CA TYR A 52 7.15 -4.20 -1.26
C TYR A 52 6.94 -3.79 0.19
N GLU A 53 7.17 -2.52 0.48
CA GLU A 53 6.95 -1.92 1.79
C GLU A 53 5.88 -0.83 1.71
N GLN A 54 5.10 -0.66 2.77
CA GLN A 54 4.14 0.43 2.84
C GLN A 54 4.84 1.77 3.04
N ASP A 55 4.51 2.76 2.19
CA ASP A 55 4.98 4.13 2.37
C ASP A 55 4.26 4.79 3.57
N ASN A 56 5.01 4.90 4.67
CA ASN A 56 4.57 5.53 5.91
C ASN A 56 5.02 6.99 6.05
N SER A 57 5.62 7.58 5.01
CA SER A 57 6.14 8.96 5.07
C SER A 57 5.05 10.03 5.25
N VAL A 58 3.87 9.82 4.67
CA VAL A 58 2.69 10.67 4.86
C VAL A 58 1.94 10.21 6.10
N PRO A 59 1.23 11.02 6.90
CA PRO A 59 0.31 10.52 7.94
C PRO A 59 -1.00 9.95 7.33
N PRO A 60 -1.74 9.07 8.04
CA PRO A 60 -3.01 8.54 7.56
C PRO A 60 -3.99 9.69 7.35
N LYS A 61 -4.76 9.67 6.26
CA LYS A 61 -5.74 10.73 6.01
C LYS A 61 -6.88 10.58 7.04
N GLN A 62 -6.93 11.51 8.00
CA GLN A 62 -8.12 11.80 8.78
C GLN A 62 -9.15 12.46 7.86
N THR A 63 -10.06 11.68 7.30
CA THR A 63 -11.32 12.22 6.80
C THR A 63 -12.27 12.32 7.99
N ASN A 64 -12.42 13.53 8.51
CA ASN A 64 -13.44 13.91 9.47
C ASN A 64 -14.81 14.01 8.77
#